data_AF-A0A7S3EI37-F1
#
_entry.id   AF-A0A7S3EI37-F1
#
_cell.length_a   1.000
_cell.length_b   1.000
_cell.length_c   1.000
_cell.angle_alpha   90.00
_cell.angle_beta   90.00
_cell.angle_gamma   90.00
#
_symmetry.space_group_name_H-M   'P 1'
#
loop_
_entity.id
_entity.type
_entity.pdbx_description
1 polymer ?
#
loop_
_entity_poly.entity_id
_entity_poly.type
_entity_poly.pdbx_seq_one_letter_code
_entity_poly.pdbx_strand_id
1 'polypeptide(L)'
;MAQVDACVVRKELAYEEKWRRFELGERKYGQQYSQVYFNRLNMMREQLKKAALQRWSSLQEDSIMERMVKAKDGVESVIVGILFKEMKLKPSILQEYAKHGAAMMPNPPRRAEKLYADESDMLILEDETGRIPLEFPEEREILKDLREEFLVSGLVVAVKGAKTKKGLFSVAGVCPVSVLPQPSPSIFEDDAYVCIVSGLCFGDETVNPLYADLLLETLKGAALADATENFKLAHVIVAGVLV
;
A
#
# COMPACT_ATOMS: atom_id res chain seq x y z
N MET A 1 27.28 -46.66 -25.91
CA MET A 1 26.82 -46.61 -24.50
C MET A 1 26.27 -45.22 -24.30
N ALA A 2 24.96 -45.09 -24.11
CA ALA A 2 24.33 -43.80 -23.84
C ALA A 2 24.89 -43.25 -22.52
N GLN A 3 25.43 -42.03 -22.57
CA GLN A 3 25.89 -41.29 -21.42
C GLN A 3 24.67 -41.12 -20.50
N VAL A 4 24.73 -41.67 -19.30
CA VAL A 4 23.65 -41.48 -18.31
C VAL A 4 23.67 -40.01 -17.95
N ASP A 5 22.65 -39.26 -18.38
CA ASP A 5 22.46 -37.87 -18.00
C ASP A 5 22.50 -37.78 -16.47
N ALA A 6 23.43 -36.97 -15.95
CA ALA A 6 23.61 -36.80 -14.52
C ALA A 6 22.34 -36.17 -13.93
N CYS A 7 21.70 -36.86 -12.97
CA CYS A 7 20.58 -36.32 -12.23
C CYS A 7 21.09 -35.18 -11.34
N VAL A 8 20.73 -33.93 -11.66
CA VAL A 8 21.13 -32.75 -10.91
C VAL A 8 20.11 -32.48 -9.80
N VAL A 9 20.59 -32.39 -8.55
CA VAL A 9 19.77 -32.06 -7.38
C VAL A 9 19.58 -30.55 -7.31
N ARG A 10 18.36 -30.09 -7.02
CA ARG A 10 18.07 -28.67 -6.85
C ARG A 10 18.72 -28.12 -5.59
N LYS A 11 19.13 -26.85 -5.64
CA LYS A 11 19.62 -26.10 -4.50
C LYS A 11 18.48 -25.88 -3.50
N GLU A 12 18.70 -26.29 -2.26
CA GLU A 12 17.79 -25.99 -1.14
C GLU A 12 18.34 -24.85 -0.30
N LEU A 13 17.44 -23.97 0.16
CA LEU A 13 17.77 -22.87 1.06
C LEU A 13 16.96 -23.00 2.34
N ALA A 14 17.53 -22.53 3.45
CA ALA A 14 16.80 -22.45 4.71
C ALA A 14 15.61 -21.50 4.59
N TYR A 15 14.45 -21.94 5.09
CA TYR A 15 13.21 -21.19 5.06
C TYR A 15 12.67 -20.96 6.47
N GLU A 16 12.26 -19.72 6.75
CA GLU A 16 11.65 -19.32 8.03
C GLU A 16 10.25 -18.74 7.79
N GLU A 17 9.25 -19.31 8.46
CA GLU A 17 7.84 -18.89 8.35
C GLU A 17 7.56 -17.55 9.06
N LYS A 18 7.69 -16.44 8.35
CA LYS A 18 7.33 -15.09 8.88
C LYS A 18 5.89 -14.65 8.59
N TRP A 19 5.11 -15.52 7.93
CA TRP A 19 3.76 -15.20 7.46
C TRP A 19 2.66 -15.42 8.51
N ARG A 20 2.94 -16.11 9.62
CA ARG A 20 1.96 -16.38 10.68
C ARG A 20 1.31 -15.14 11.28
N ARG A 21 1.98 -13.98 11.23
CA ARG A 21 1.39 -12.68 11.62
C ARG A 21 0.17 -12.27 10.78
N PHE A 22 -0.06 -12.92 9.65
CA PHE A 22 -1.21 -12.70 8.76
C PHE A 22 -2.29 -13.79 8.94
N GLU A 23 -2.03 -14.83 9.73
CA GLU A 23 -3.06 -15.82 10.06
C GLU A 23 -4.14 -15.17 10.92
N LEU A 24 -5.38 -15.30 10.47
CA LEU A 24 -6.54 -14.87 11.24
C LEU A 24 -7.03 -16.06 12.07
N GLY A 25 -6.99 -15.93 13.39
CA GLY A 25 -7.60 -16.87 14.32
C GLY A 25 -9.13 -16.80 14.30
N GLU A 26 -9.74 -16.77 15.48
CA GLU A 26 -11.21 -16.63 15.59
C GLU A 26 -11.69 -15.32 14.94
N ARG A 27 -12.58 -15.44 13.94
CA ARG A 27 -13.11 -14.28 13.21
C ARG A 27 -14.31 -13.69 13.93
N LYS A 28 -14.20 -12.43 14.35
CA LYS A 28 -15.28 -11.67 15.00
C LYS A 28 -15.70 -10.50 14.10
N TYR A 29 -16.95 -10.50 13.66
CA TYR A 29 -17.47 -9.50 12.70
C TYR A 29 -18.31 -8.40 13.34
N GLY A 30 -18.45 -8.38 14.67
CA GLY A 30 -19.23 -7.35 15.39
C GLY A 30 -18.48 -6.02 15.61
N GLN A 31 -17.19 -5.95 15.24
CA GLN A 31 -16.37 -4.76 15.46
C GLN A 31 -16.53 -3.74 14.33
N GLN A 32 -16.49 -2.46 14.68
CA GLN A 32 -16.50 -1.36 13.72
C GLN A 32 -15.09 -1.10 13.16
N TYR A 33 -14.99 -0.63 11.91
CA TYR A 33 -13.71 -0.36 11.23
C TYR A 33 -12.89 0.78 11.85
N SER A 34 -13.47 1.60 12.72
CA SER A 34 -12.79 2.75 13.35
C SER A 34 -11.54 2.36 14.11
N GLN A 35 -11.52 1.17 14.73
CA GLN A 35 -10.34 0.70 15.49
C GLN A 35 -9.11 0.50 14.61
N VAL A 36 -9.28 0.10 13.34
CA VAL A 36 -8.15 -0.08 12.41
C VAL A 36 -7.43 1.25 12.18
N TYR A 37 -8.18 2.33 11.99
CA TYR A 37 -7.64 3.66 11.78
C TYR A 37 -7.03 4.24 13.07
N PHE A 38 -7.71 4.08 14.20
CA PHE A 38 -7.18 4.50 15.50
C PHE A 38 -5.83 3.85 15.81
N ASN A 39 -5.73 2.52 15.66
CA ASN A 39 -4.49 1.78 15.89
C ASN A 39 -3.39 2.21 14.91
N ARG A 40 -3.72 2.38 13.62
CA ARG A 40 -2.78 2.83 12.59
C ARG A 40 -2.18 4.21 12.92
N LEU A 41 -3.03 5.17 13.28
CA LEU A 41 -2.58 6.52 13.66
C LEU A 41 -1.68 6.47 14.88
N ASN A 42 -2.09 5.77 15.94
CA ASN A 42 -1.32 5.69 17.18
C ASN A 42 0.04 5.01 17.01
N MET A 43 0.12 3.93 16.22
CA MET A 43 1.39 3.23 15.95
C MET A 43 2.38 4.10 15.18
N MET A 44 1.90 4.99 14.31
CA MET A 44 2.74 5.81 13.43
C MET A 44 3.00 7.22 13.97
N ARG A 45 2.24 7.69 14.96
CA ARG A 45 2.25 9.08 15.43
C ARG A 45 3.65 9.54 15.85
N GLU A 46 4.30 8.80 16.75
CA GLU A 46 5.62 9.18 17.27
C GLU A 46 6.73 9.10 16.22
N GLN A 47 6.66 8.14 15.31
CA GLN A 47 7.59 8.05 14.18
C GLN A 47 7.45 9.28 13.25
N LEU A 48 6.21 9.68 12.95
CA LEU A 48 5.92 10.83 12.11
C LEU A 48 6.32 12.16 12.75
N LYS A 49 6.15 12.31 14.08
CA LYS A 49 6.66 13.48 14.81
C LYS A 49 8.18 13.62 14.64
N LYS A 50 8.92 12.53 14.86
CA LYS A 50 10.37 12.50 14.69
C LYS A 50 10.79 12.79 13.25
N ALA A 51 10.10 12.19 12.27
CA ALA A 51 10.35 12.43 10.86
C ALA A 51 10.07 13.89 10.46
N ALA A 52 9.02 14.51 11.01
CA ALA A 52 8.70 15.92 10.79
C ALA A 52 9.78 16.86 11.34
N LEU A 53 10.28 16.61 12.57
CA LEU A 53 11.38 17.38 13.16
C LEU A 53 12.69 17.24 12.36
N GLN A 54 12.96 16.06 11.81
CA GLN A 54 14.12 15.83 10.95
C GLN A 54 13.97 16.52 9.59
N ARG A 55 12.77 16.47 8.99
CA ARG A 55 12.49 17.06 7.67
C ARG A 55 12.44 18.58 7.70
N TRP A 56 11.90 19.15 8.76
CA TRP A 56 11.77 20.59 8.93
C TRP A 56 12.65 21.04 10.10
N SER A 57 13.94 21.25 9.85
CA SER A 57 14.95 21.54 10.88
C SER A 57 14.70 22.82 11.69
N SER A 58 13.92 23.77 11.16
CA SER A 58 13.51 24.98 11.88
C SER A 58 12.28 24.77 12.77
N LEU A 59 11.66 23.59 12.74
CA LEU A 59 10.44 23.28 13.48
C LEU A 59 10.76 23.04 14.96
N GLN A 60 10.02 23.71 15.84
CA GLN A 60 10.06 23.43 17.27
C GLN A 60 9.09 22.30 17.62
N GLU A 61 9.39 21.53 18.66
CA GLU A 61 8.52 20.42 19.08
C GLU A 61 7.11 20.89 19.44
N ASP A 62 6.99 22.07 20.06
CA ASP A 62 5.69 22.70 20.40
C ASP A 62 4.85 23.09 19.17
N SER A 63 5.46 23.18 17.98
CA SER A 63 4.74 23.39 16.73
C SER A 63 3.99 22.13 16.27
N ILE A 64 4.35 20.95 16.79
CA ILE A 64 3.64 19.69 16.51
C ILE A 64 2.46 19.56 17.47
N MET A 65 1.25 19.59 16.91
CA MET A 65 0.04 19.47 17.69
C MET A 65 -0.17 18.04 18.17
N GLU A 66 -0.43 17.89 19.47
CA GLU A 66 -0.84 16.61 20.05
C GLU A 66 -2.12 16.09 19.39
N ARG A 67 -3.05 17.00 19.12
CA ARG A 67 -4.34 16.77 18.44
C ARG A 67 -4.66 17.95 17.53
N MET A 68 -5.33 17.69 16.42
CA MET A 68 -5.73 18.69 15.43
C MET A 68 -6.53 19.85 16.03
N VAL A 69 -7.43 19.57 16.97
CA VAL A 69 -8.24 20.61 17.64
C VAL A 69 -7.40 21.70 18.33
N LYS A 70 -6.13 21.44 18.66
CA LYS A 70 -5.22 22.42 19.27
C LYS A 70 -4.63 23.40 18.26
N ALA A 71 -4.75 23.14 16.96
CA ALA A 71 -4.28 24.03 15.90
C ALA A 71 -5.09 25.34 15.91
N LYS A 72 -4.39 26.47 15.97
CA LYS A 72 -4.97 27.81 16.02
C LYS A 72 -4.96 28.46 14.63
N ASP A 73 -5.94 29.31 14.38
CA ASP A 73 -6.06 30.03 13.12
C ASP A 73 -4.83 30.94 12.90
N GLY A 74 -4.24 30.87 11.71
CA GLY A 74 -3.08 31.68 11.30
C GLY A 74 -1.75 31.31 11.97
N VAL A 75 -1.71 30.30 12.84
CA VAL A 75 -0.48 29.84 13.49
C VAL A 75 0.06 28.63 12.73
N GLU A 76 1.32 28.69 12.30
CA GLU A 76 1.98 27.55 11.68
C GLU A 76 2.10 26.40 12.69
N SER A 77 1.70 25.21 12.27
CA SER A 77 1.73 24.01 13.08
C SER A 77 1.90 22.77 12.21
N VAL A 78 2.22 21.65 12.85
CA VAL A 78 2.25 20.32 12.23
C VAL A 78 1.18 19.47 12.87
N ILE A 79 0.37 18.83 12.03
CA ILE A 79 -0.69 17.92 12.45
C ILE A 79 -0.37 16.53 11.91
N VAL A 80 -0.36 15.54 12.80
CA VAL A 80 -0.26 14.13 12.42
C VAL A 80 -1.67 13.55 12.34
N GLY A 81 -2.03 13.03 11.17
CA GLY A 81 -3.37 12.50 10.93
C GLY A 81 -3.42 11.50 9.79
N ILE A 82 -4.62 11.00 9.52
CA ILE A 82 -4.93 10.06 8.45
C ILE A 82 -5.58 10.83 7.31
N LEU A 83 -5.12 10.63 6.07
CA LEU A 83 -5.77 11.18 4.90
C LEU A 83 -7.05 10.42 4.59
N PHE A 84 -8.10 11.15 4.26
CA PHE A 84 -9.29 10.69 3.60
C PHE A 84 -9.43 11.47 2.30
N LYS A 85 -9.42 10.75 1.17
CA LYS A 85 -9.70 11.32 -0.14
C LYS A 85 -11.19 11.15 -0.44
N GLU A 86 -11.92 12.25 -0.45
CA GLU A 86 -13.30 12.29 -0.91
C GLU A 86 -13.30 12.27 -2.43
N MET A 87 -13.60 11.10 -2.99
CA MET A 87 -13.56 10.83 -4.43
C MET A 87 -14.95 10.86 -5.02
N LYS A 88 -15.21 11.77 -5.97
CA LYS A 88 -16.57 11.94 -6.54
C LYS A 88 -17.00 10.79 -7.43
N LEU A 89 -16.05 10.15 -8.10
CA LEU A 89 -16.31 9.02 -8.99
C LEU A 89 -16.38 7.67 -8.25
N LYS A 90 -16.10 7.66 -6.94
CA LYS A 90 -16.19 6.44 -6.12
C LYS A 90 -17.66 6.01 -5.99
N PRO A 91 -18.00 4.75 -6.32
CA PRO A 91 -19.35 4.23 -6.15
C PRO A 91 -19.84 4.34 -4.71
N SER A 92 -21.11 4.70 -4.55
CA SER A 92 -21.77 4.83 -3.25
C SER A 92 -22.94 3.86 -3.16
N ILE A 93 -22.80 2.86 -2.28
CA ILE A 93 -23.84 1.87 -2.01
C ILE A 93 -25.16 2.56 -1.61
N LEU A 94 -25.09 3.64 -0.84
CA LEU A 94 -26.27 4.40 -0.43
C LEU A 94 -26.97 5.09 -1.60
N GLN A 95 -26.21 5.66 -2.54
CA GLN A 95 -26.78 6.28 -3.74
C GLN A 95 -27.37 5.23 -4.69
N GLU A 96 -26.74 4.06 -4.81
CA GLU A 96 -27.28 2.95 -5.60
C GLU A 96 -28.60 2.43 -5.03
N TYR A 97 -28.66 2.26 -3.70
CA TYR A 97 -29.86 1.86 -2.98
C TYR A 97 -31.00 2.87 -3.14
N ALA A 98 -30.71 4.17 -3.05
CA ALA A 98 -31.70 5.22 -3.25
C ALA A 98 -32.28 5.23 -4.69
N LYS A 99 -31.48 4.85 -5.69
CA LYS A 99 -31.90 4.82 -7.10
C LYS A 99 -32.69 3.55 -7.47
N HIS A 100 -32.28 2.38 -6.98
CA HIS A 100 -32.80 1.08 -7.43
C HIS A 100 -33.62 0.33 -6.37
N GLY A 101 -33.72 0.86 -5.15
CA GLY A 101 -34.46 0.26 -4.05
C GLY A 101 -33.77 -0.95 -3.41
N ALA A 102 -34.37 -1.45 -2.33
CA ALA A 102 -33.82 -2.51 -1.48
C ALA A 102 -33.62 -3.88 -2.14
N ALA A 103 -34.25 -4.09 -3.30
CA ALA A 103 -34.27 -5.38 -3.98
C ALA A 103 -32.99 -5.64 -4.81
N MET A 104 -32.15 -4.62 -5.08
CA MET A 104 -30.83 -4.86 -5.66
C MET A 104 -29.85 -5.23 -4.56
N MET A 105 -29.33 -6.46 -4.62
CA MET A 105 -28.01 -6.72 -4.05
C MET A 105 -27.01 -5.87 -4.85
N PRO A 106 -26.24 -4.97 -4.21
CA PRO A 106 -25.20 -4.24 -4.90
C PRO A 106 -24.24 -5.29 -5.45
N ASN A 107 -24.10 -5.37 -6.77
CA ASN A 107 -23.03 -6.18 -7.34
C ASN A 107 -21.72 -5.59 -6.81
N PRO A 108 -20.75 -6.42 -6.39
CA PRO A 108 -19.42 -5.90 -6.07
C PRO A 108 -18.99 -5.06 -7.28
N PRO A 109 -18.50 -3.83 -7.06
CA PRO A 109 -18.09 -2.98 -8.16
C PRO A 109 -17.11 -3.80 -9.00
N ARG A 110 -17.41 -3.96 -10.30
CA ARG A 110 -16.48 -4.63 -11.22
C ARG A 110 -15.12 -3.98 -11.01
N ARG A 111 -14.06 -4.80 -11.04
CA ARG A 111 -12.67 -4.31 -10.93
C ARG A 111 -12.59 -3.05 -11.79
N ALA A 112 -12.30 -1.91 -11.17
CA ALA A 112 -12.63 -0.63 -11.78
C ALA A 112 -11.94 -0.53 -13.14
N GLU A 113 -12.71 -0.58 -14.23
CA GLU A 113 -12.19 -0.37 -15.58
C GLU A 113 -11.63 1.05 -15.74
N LYS A 114 -11.94 1.93 -14.77
CA LYS A 114 -11.57 3.35 -14.73
C LYS A 114 -11.03 3.74 -13.35
N LEU A 115 -10.15 4.73 -13.33
CA LEU A 115 -9.68 5.38 -12.10
C LEU A 115 -10.84 6.13 -11.43
N TYR A 116 -10.92 6.07 -10.09
CA TYR A 116 -11.87 6.86 -9.31
C TYR A 116 -11.35 8.23 -8.89
N ALA A 117 -10.05 8.49 -9.14
CA ALA A 117 -9.43 9.76 -8.84
C ALA A 117 -9.82 10.80 -9.90
N ASP A 118 -10.16 12.00 -9.44
CA ASP A 118 -10.55 13.13 -10.26
C ASP A 118 -9.87 14.41 -9.73
N GLU A 119 -9.66 15.41 -10.59
CA GLU A 119 -9.04 16.69 -10.20
C GLU A 119 -9.89 17.47 -9.18
N SER A 120 -11.19 17.18 -9.11
CA SER A 120 -12.12 17.84 -8.20
C SER A 120 -12.31 17.10 -6.87
N ASP A 121 -11.52 16.06 -6.62
CA ASP A 121 -11.48 15.34 -5.34
C ASP A 121 -10.90 16.21 -4.22
N MET A 122 -11.32 15.94 -2.98
CA MET A 122 -10.84 16.68 -1.81
C MET A 122 -10.01 15.79 -0.90
N LEU A 123 -8.87 16.30 -0.44
CA LEU A 123 -8.10 15.68 0.62
C LEU A 123 -8.48 16.26 1.97
N ILE A 124 -8.80 15.38 2.91
CA ILE A 124 -9.19 15.71 4.27
C ILE A 124 -8.23 15.00 5.20
N LEU A 125 -7.65 15.73 6.16
CA LEU A 125 -6.87 15.13 7.24
C LEU A 125 -7.83 14.83 8.39
N GLU A 126 -7.71 13.65 8.99
CA GLU A 126 -8.51 13.19 10.12
C GLU A 126 -7.62 12.80 11.30
N ASP A 127 -8.08 13.12 12.51
CA ASP A 127 -7.61 12.52 13.75
C ASP A 127 -8.81 12.20 14.66
N GLU A 128 -8.54 11.80 15.89
CA GLU A 128 -9.57 11.42 16.86
C GLU A 128 -10.41 12.61 17.35
N THR A 129 -9.98 13.85 17.06
CA THR A 129 -10.67 15.09 17.46
C THR A 129 -11.47 15.72 16.34
N GLY A 130 -11.22 15.35 15.08
CA GLY A 130 -12.02 15.85 13.97
C GLY A 130 -11.38 15.69 12.60
N ARG A 131 -11.84 16.55 11.69
CA ARG A 131 -11.47 16.53 10.27
C ARG A 131 -11.18 17.95 9.81
N ILE A 132 -10.17 18.12 8.97
CA ILE A 132 -9.83 19.40 8.35
C ILE A 132 -9.51 19.19 6.86
N PRO A 133 -10.23 19.84 5.93
CA PRO A 133 -9.88 19.82 4.53
C PRO A 133 -8.51 20.48 4.30
N LEU A 134 -7.73 19.88 3.40
CA LEU A 134 -6.42 20.39 3.02
C LEU A 134 -6.54 21.28 1.79
N GLU A 135 -5.98 22.48 1.87
CA GLU A 135 -5.86 23.42 0.77
C GLU A 135 -4.40 23.46 0.35
N PHE A 136 -4.12 23.08 -0.89
CA PHE A 136 -2.76 23.11 -1.44
C PHE A 136 -2.59 24.39 -2.27
N PRO A 137 -1.49 25.15 -2.10
CA PRO A 137 -1.15 26.26 -2.98
C PRO A 137 -1.02 25.80 -4.45
N GLU A 138 -1.29 26.71 -5.38
CA GLU A 138 -1.14 26.47 -6.83
C GLU A 138 0.30 26.04 -7.19
N GLU A 139 1.27 26.59 -6.47
CA GLU A 139 2.68 26.22 -6.54
C GLU A 139 2.92 24.88 -5.83
N ARG A 140 2.86 23.80 -6.61
CA ARG A 140 3.01 22.41 -6.12
C ARG A 140 4.43 22.03 -5.70
N GLU A 141 5.33 23.00 -5.51
CA GLU A 141 6.70 22.75 -5.05
C GLU A 141 6.74 22.01 -3.69
N ILE A 142 5.71 22.24 -2.86
CA ILE A 142 5.50 21.58 -1.56
C ILE A 142 5.30 20.05 -1.65
N LEU A 143 5.03 19.53 -2.85
CA LEU A 143 4.84 18.12 -3.19
C LEU A 143 5.95 17.59 -4.10
N LYS A 144 7.07 18.32 -4.30
CA LYS A 144 8.18 17.86 -5.16
C LYS A 144 8.67 16.44 -4.84
N ASP A 145 8.70 16.10 -3.55
CA ASP A 145 9.13 14.77 -3.08
C ASP A 145 7.97 13.75 -3.01
N LEU A 146 6.73 14.16 -3.28
CA LEU A 146 5.53 13.35 -3.07
C LEU A 146 4.47 13.66 -4.14
N ARG A 147 4.34 12.79 -5.14
CA ARG A 147 3.29 12.94 -6.17
C ARG A 147 1.91 12.92 -5.50
N GLU A 148 1.04 13.86 -5.87
CA GLU A 148 -0.32 13.99 -5.34
C GLU A 148 -1.14 12.71 -5.50
N GLU A 149 -0.91 11.98 -6.59
CA GLU A 149 -1.52 10.66 -6.87
C GLU A 149 -1.29 9.64 -5.75
N PHE A 150 -0.24 9.81 -4.94
CA PHE A 150 0.07 8.93 -3.80
C PHE A 150 -0.65 9.34 -2.51
N LEU A 151 -1.32 10.48 -2.48
CA LEU A 151 -2.15 10.92 -1.36
C LEU A 151 -3.50 10.20 -1.41
N VAL A 152 -3.52 8.99 -0.87
CA VAL A 152 -4.68 8.10 -0.87
C VAL A 152 -5.30 7.95 0.52
N SER A 153 -6.58 7.58 0.56
CA SER A 153 -7.30 7.33 1.81
C SER A 153 -6.61 6.27 2.67
N GLY A 154 -6.46 6.55 3.96
CA GLY A 154 -5.84 5.68 4.96
C GLY A 154 -4.33 5.90 5.16
N LEU A 155 -3.69 6.77 4.39
CA LEU A 155 -2.28 7.13 4.59
C LEU A 155 -2.12 8.00 5.85
N VAL A 156 -1.22 7.62 6.76
CA VAL A 156 -0.86 8.46 7.92
C VAL A 156 0.28 9.39 7.52
N VAL A 157 0.12 10.68 7.75
CA VAL A 157 1.11 11.71 7.38
C VAL A 157 1.21 12.77 8.46
N ALA A 158 2.35 13.46 8.50
CA ALA A 158 2.46 14.76 9.17
C ALA A 158 2.32 15.87 8.12
N VAL A 159 1.43 16.83 8.37
CA VAL A 159 1.17 17.95 7.47
C VAL A 159 1.57 19.24 8.18
N LYS A 160 2.51 20.00 7.58
CA LYS A 160 2.89 21.34 8.03
C LYS A 160 2.03 22.37 7.31
N GLY A 161 1.56 23.37 8.05
CA GLY A 161 0.76 24.45 7.48
C GLY A 161 0.10 25.29 8.56
N ALA A 162 -0.92 26.05 8.17
CA ALA A 162 -1.70 26.85 9.10
C ALA A 162 -3.19 26.67 8.86
N LYS A 163 -3.96 26.60 9.95
CA LYS A 163 -5.41 26.62 9.88
C LYS A 163 -5.87 28.00 9.42
N THR A 164 -6.76 28.04 8.44
CA THR A 164 -7.35 29.28 7.92
C THR A 164 -8.64 29.59 8.68
N LYS A 165 -9.07 30.87 8.66
CA LYS A 165 -10.36 31.29 9.23
C LYS A 165 -11.57 30.63 8.56
N LYS A 166 -11.39 30.02 7.37
CA LYS A 166 -12.42 29.27 6.65
C LYS A 166 -12.55 27.82 7.13
N GLY A 167 -11.73 27.40 8.11
CA GLY A 167 -11.70 26.02 8.59
C GLY A 167 -10.95 25.05 7.68
N LEU A 168 -10.15 25.55 6.73
CA LEU A 168 -9.25 24.76 5.89
C LEU A 168 -7.84 24.74 6.51
N PHE A 169 -7.01 23.78 6.12
CA PHE A 169 -5.59 23.77 6.46
C PHE A 169 -4.75 24.09 5.22
N SER A 170 -4.15 25.28 5.19
CA SER A 170 -3.26 25.70 4.10
C SER A 170 -1.94 24.95 4.22
N VAL A 171 -1.68 24.02 3.31
CA VAL A 171 -0.54 23.10 3.36
C VAL A 171 0.72 23.79 2.88
N ALA A 172 1.76 23.74 3.71
CA ALA A 172 3.12 24.17 3.39
C ALA A 172 4.09 22.99 3.21
N GLY A 173 3.69 21.77 3.58
CA GLY A 173 4.47 20.58 3.33
C GLY A 173 3.84 19.31 3.88
N VAL A 174 4.17 18.18 3.27
CA VAL A 174 3.75 16.85 3.71
C VAL A 174 4.98 16.01 4.04
N CYS A 175 4.90 15.23 5.12
CA CYS A 175 5.90 14.29 5.55
C CYS A 175 5.25 12.89 5.69
N PRO A 176 5.52 11.96 4.76
CA PRO A 176 5.06 10.58 4.88
C PRO A 176 5.88 9.81 5.92
N VAL A 177 5.36 8.64 6.33
CA VAL A 177 6.08 7.74 7.25
C VAL A 177 7.40 7.32 6.60
N SER A 178 8.49 7.43 7.36
CA SER A 178 9.81 7.00 6.89
C SER A 178 9.90 5.49 6.74
N VAL A 179 10.81 5.04 5.87
CA VAL A 179 11.14 3.62 5.73
C VAL A 179 11.72 3.13 7.05
N LEU A 180 11.22 1.98 7.52
CA LEU A 180 11.77 1.34 8.72
C LEU A 180 13.20 0.85 8.43
N PRO A 181 14.08 0.75 9.45
CA PRO A 181 15.42 0.21 9.27
C PRO A 181 15.38 -1.15 8.57
N GLN A 182 16.07 -1.25 7.43
CA GLN A 182 16.18 -2.49 6.69
C GLN A 182 17.39 -3.27 7.22
N PRO A 183 17.24 -4.54 7.63
CA PRO A 183 18.39 -5.37 7.98
C PRO A 183 19.25 -5.61 6.74
N SER A 184 20.57 -5.73 6.94
CA SER A 184 21.50 -6.06 5.85
C SER A 184 21.12 -7.39 5.20
N PRO A 185 21.19 -7.49 3.86
CA PRO A 185 20.92 -8.74 3.17
C PRO A 185 21.95 -9.81 3.54
N SER A 186 21.53 -11.07 3.55
CA SER A 186 22.42 -12.22 3.68
C SER A 186 23.34 -12.31 2.46
N ILE A 187 24.61 -12.69 2.69
CA ILE A 187 25.60 -12.93 1.64
C ILE A 187 25.61 -14.43 1.36
N PHE A 188 25.50 -14.80 0.07
CA PHE A 188 25.56 -16.19 -0.39
C PHE A 188 26.84 -16.39 -1.21
N GLU A 189 27.48 -17.55 -1.07
CA GLU A 189 28.68 -17.90 -1.84
C GLU A 189 28.35 -18.18 -3.31
N ASP A 190 27.20 -18.81 -3.56
CA ASP A 190 26.69 -19.16 -4.88
C ASP A 190 25.32 -18.52 -5.13
N ASP A 191 25.04 -18.21 -6.40
CA ASP A 191 23.74 -17.73 -6.85
C ASP A 191 22.60 -18.70 -6.52
N ALA A 192 21.44 -18.14 -6.21
CA ALA A 192 20.19 -18.86 -6.05
C ALA A 192 19.03 -18.00 -6.57
N TYR A 193 18.06 -18.63 -7.23
CA TYR A 193 16.97 -17.93 -7.88
C TYR A 193 15.62 -18.27 -7.23
N VAL A 194 14.70 -17.31 -7.28
CA VAL A 194 13.29 -17.49 -6.92
C VAL A 194 12.45 -17.10 -8.12
N CYS A 195 11.58 -18.01 -8.56
CA CYS A 195 10.60 -17.74 -9.60
C CYS A 195 9.36 -17.13 -8.94
N ILE A 196 8.94 -15.96 -9.40
CA ILE A 196 7.72 -15.32 -8.94
C ILE A 196 6.78 -15.23 -10.15
N VAL A 197 5.59 -15.82 -10.01
CA VAL A 197 4.56 -15.85 -11.05
C VAL A 197 3.21 -15.46 -10.44
N SER A 198 2.35 -14.81 -11.19
CA SER A 198 0.97 -14.47 -10.81
C SER A 198 0.10 -14.38 -12.06
N GLY A 199 -1.22 -14.34 -11.89
CA GLY A 199 -2.13 -14.14 -13.03
C GLY A 199 -2.10 -15.29 -14.04
N LEU A 200 -1.98 -16.52 -13.56
CA LEU A 200 -2.07 -17.71 -14.41
C LEU A 200 -3.48 -17.90 -14.96
N CYS A 201 -4.50 -17.40 -14.25
CA CYS A 201 -5.88 -17.29 -14.73
C CYS A 201 -6.39 -18.58 -15.41
N PHE A 202 -6.14 -19.74 -14.80
CA PHE A 202 -6.52 -21.03 -15.37
C PHE A 202 -8.04 -21.11 -15.54
N GLY A 203 -8.49 -21.37 -16.77
CA GLY A 203 -9.92 -21.44 -17.12
C GLY A 203 -10.46 -20.17 -17.78
N ASP A 204 -9.68 -19.10 -17.88
CA ASP A 204 -10.03 -17.94 -18.69
C ASP A 204 -9.81 -18.25 -20.18
N GLU A 205 -10.84 -18.06 -21.00
CA GLU A 205 -10.82 -18.33 -22.44
C GLU A 205 -9.81 -17.47 -23.22
N THR A 206 -9.38 -16.34 -22.65
CA THR A 206 -8.42 -15.42 -23.25
C THR A 206 -6.96 -15.83 -23.00
N VAL A 207 -6.73 -16.79 -22.09
CA VAL A 207 -5.39 -17.22 -21.68
C VAL A 207 -4.94 -18.41 -22.52
N ASN A 208 -3.77 -18.29 -23.14
CA ASN A 208 -3.18 -19.40 -23.87
C ASN A 208 -2.49 -20.39 -22.90
N PRO A 209 -2.96 -21.64 -22.78
CA PRO A 209 -2.40 -22.62 -21.83
C PRO A 209 -0.93 -22.97 -22.12
N LEU A 210 -0.46 -22.77 -23.36
CA LEU A 210 0.92 -23.04 -23.74
C LEU A 210 1.95 -22.29 -22.88
N TYR A 211 1.61 -21.09 -22.38
CA TYR A 211 2.53 -20.35 -21.51
C TYR A 211 2.75 -21.03 -20.16
N ALA A 212 1.70 -21.63 -19.60
CA ALA A 212 1.80 -22.39 -18.35
C ALA A 212 2.59 -23.69 -18.55
N ASP A 213 2.39 -24.37 -19.68
CA ASP A 213 3.15 -25.58 -20.04
C ASP A 213 4.63 -25.25 -20.25
N LEU A 214 4.95 -24.18 -20.99
CA LEU A 214 6.34 -23.73 -21.19
C LEU A 214 7.01 -23.32 -19.87
N LEU A 215 6.28 -22.64 -18.98
CA LEU A 215 6.76 -22.33 -17.64
C LEU A 215 7.06 -23.63 -16.88
N LEU A 216 6.15 -24.60 -16.89
CA LEU A 216 6.31 -25.86 -16.19
C LEU A 216 7.52 -26.65 -16.72
N GLU A 217 7.70 -26.73 -18.04
CA GLU A 217 8.85 -27.39 -18.67
C GLU A 217 10.16 -26.66 -18.36
N THR A 218 10.15 -25.33 -18.31
CA THR A 218 11.31 -24.53 -17.88
C THR A 218 11.63 -24.81 -16.41
N LEU A 219 10.63 -24.80 -15.53
CA LEU A 219 10.77 -25.07 -14.11
C LEU A 219 11.29 -26.47 -13.85
N LYS A 220 10.89 -27.46 -14.65
CA LYS A 220 11.40 -28.85 -14.61
C LYS A 220 12.83 -28.99 -15.15
N GLY A 221 13.32 -28.01 -15.90
CA GLY A 221 14.61 -28.06 -16.57
C GLY A 221 14.59 -28.75 -17.93
N ALA A 222 13.42 -28.95 -18.52
CA ALA A 222 13.21 -29.70 -19.76
C ALA A 222 13.09 -28.81 -21.02
N ALA A 223 12.87 -27.50 -20.87
CA ALA A 223 12.56 -26.61 -21.99
C ALA A 223 13.77 -26.01 -22.74
N LEU A 224 15.00 -26.10 -22.20
CA LEU A 224 16.17 -25.40 -22.76
C LEU A 224 17.38 -26.34 -22.87
N ALA A 225 18.10 -26.23 -23.99
CA ALA A 225 19.28 -27.03 -24.30
C ALA A 225 20.45 -26.85 -23.31
N ASP A 226 20.45 -25.75 -22.54
CA ASP A 226 21.40 -25.45 -21.45
C ASP A 226 20.67 -25.45 -20.09
N ALA A 227 20.26 -26.63 -19.62
CA ALA A 227 19.59 -26.82 -18.32
C ALA A 227 20.51 -26.61 -17.09
N THR A 228 21.70 -26.03 -17.28
CA THR A 228 22.78 -25.95 -16.30
C THR A 228 22.54 -24.93 -15.19
N GLU A 229 21.50 -24.10 -15.25
CA GLU A 229 21.21 -23.10 -14.21
C GLU A 229 19.87 -23.33 -13.51
N ASN A 230 18.98 -24.17 -14.07
CA ASN A 230 17.64 -24.41 -13.54
C ASN A 230 17.66 -25.10 -12.17
N PHE A 231 18.73 -25.82 -11.83
CA PHE A 231 18.89 -26.41 -10.50
C PHE A 231 19.14 -25.37 -9.40
N LYS A 232 19.59 -24.15 -9.76
CA LYS A 232 19.77 -23.03 -8.82
C LYS A 232 18.45 -22.35 -8.45
N LEU A 233 17.34 -22.70 -9.11
CA LEU A 233 16.02 -22.26 -8.73
C LEU A 233 15.57 -22.97 -7.45
N ALA A 234 15.63 -22.25 -6.33
CA ALA A 234 15.35 -22.79 -5.01
C ALA A 234 13.86 -22.75 -4.65
N HIS A 235 13.11 -21.75 -5.13
CA HIS A 235 11.69 -21.59 -4.81
C HIS A 235 10.87 -21.05 -5.98
N VAL A 236 9.58 -21.40 -5.97
CA VAL A 236 8.54 -20.85 -6.85
C VAL A 236 7.46 -20.23 -5.98
N ILE A 237 7.13 -18.97 -6.21
CA ILE A 237 6.08 -18.21 -5.52
C ILE A 237 4.97 -17.91 -6.52
N VAL A 238 3.76 -18.42 -6.25
CA VAL A 238 2.56 -18.09 -7.03
C VAL A 238 1.77 -17.00 -6.29
N ALA A 239 1.90 -15.76 -6.74
CA ALA A 239 1.36 -14.56 -6.08
C ALA A 239 -0.05 -14.19 -6.56
N GLY A 240 -1.01 -15.11 -6.38
CA GLY A 240 -2.45 -14.88 -6.58
C GLY A 240 -2.92 -14.87 -8.04
N VAL A 241 -4.24 -14.78 -8.20
CA VAL A 241 -4.94 -14.88 -9.50
C VAL A 241 -4.55 -16.15 -10.26
N LEU A 242 -4.66 -17.28 -9.56
CA LEU A 242 -4.34 -18.60 -10.10
C LEU A 242 -5.43 -19.09 -11.07
N VAL A 243 -6.69 -18.82 -10.71
CA VAL A 243 -7.92 -19.12 -11.45
C VAL A 243 -8.71 -17.85 -11.64
#